data_AF-A0A7W0VTD8-F1
#
_entry.id   AF-A0A7W0VTD8-F1
#
_cell.length_a   1.000
_cell.length_b   1.000
_cell.length_c   1.000
_cell.angle_alpha   90.00
_cell.angle_beta   90.00
_cell.angle_gamma   90.00
#
_symmetry.space_group_name_H-M   'P 1'
#
loop_
_entity.id
_entity.type
_entity.pdbx_description
1 polymer ?
#
loop_
_entity_poly.entity_id
_entity_poly.type
_entity_poly.pdbx_seq_one_letter_code
_entity_poly.pdbx_strand_id
1 'polypeptide(L)'
;MKADPHEVLSIDVPEWRIVEDGVWFEAQERFNSRGPRAPVGRPPVRYALTGIAKCAHCGGAILSARTRVYGGGMERVKVYACSRHHQRGSAVCPVTVYQRMEDVEGALVDYVSRHVLTERVLDEVLAEIREQLTAQLPKRDADVATLERELQDMRVEQKRLAKAVALADDVPELVTELRQRSARIQHLEAQIVATKKTPAELTKLVKHIETTSRTKLADLRAALANESDRREAFLALFPGGLTFASARTPDGKRQVWRIAGDIDLGSLVDAAGSKRIATRTPANDCEKNDRTTGNSSMESGGSKRIATPTGFEPVLPA
;
A
#
# COMPACT_ATOMS: atom_id res chain seq x y z
N MET A 1 -29.65 -8.74 0.27
CA MET A 1 -29.59 -7.26 0.21
C MET A 1 -30.46 -6.69 1.33
N LYS A 2 -30.47 -5.36 1.55
CA LYS A 2 -31.67 -4.67 2.05
C LYS A 2 -32.47 -4.22 0.82
N ALA A 3 -33.80 -4.27 0.88
CA ALA A 3 -34.66 -3.69 -0.16
C ALA A 3 -34.60 -2.15 -0.11
N ASP A 4 -35.07 -1.49 -1.16
CA ASP A 4 -35.21 -0.03 -1.13
C ASP A 4 -36.33 0.39 -0.14
N PRO A 5 -36.16 1.46 0.67
CA PRO A 5 -37.21 1.93 1.57
C PRO A 5 -38.57 2.19 0.90
N HIS A 6 -38.59 2.53 -0.39
CA HIS A 6 -39.83 2.77 -1.15
C HIS A 6 -40.52 1.49 -1.65
N GLU A 7 -39.88 0.32 -1.55
CA GLU A 7 -40.45 -0.98 -1.91
C GLU A 7 -41.11 -1.71 -0.71
N VAL A 8 -40.96 -1.18 0.51
CA VAL A 8 -41.42 -1.84 1.75
C VAL A 8 -42.82 -1.37 2.16
N LEU A 9 -43.83 -2.18 1.82
CA LEU A 9 -45.19 -2.04 2.37
C LEU A 9 -45.26 -2.60 3.80
N SER A 10 -45.56 -1.74 4.77
CA SER A 10 -45.88 -2.14 6.14
C SER A 10 -47.40 -2.26 6.31
N ILE A 11 -47.87 -3.42 6.75
CA ILE A 11 -49.29 -3.72 7.00
C ILE A 11 -49.39 -4.18 8.47
N ASP A 12 -50.28 -3.59 9.27
CA ASP A 12 -50.61 -4.13 10.60
C ASP A 12 -51.56 -5.32 10.46
N VAL A 13 -51.29 -6.39 11.20
CA VAL A 13 -52.02 -7.67 11.15
C VAL A 13 -52.31 -8.08 12.60
N PRO A 14 -53.42 -7.58 13.20
CA PRO A 14 -53.68 -7.74 14.63
C PRO A 14 -53.74 -9.20 15.10
N GLU A 15 -54.18 -10.13 14.24
CA GLU A 15 -54.22 -11.56 14.53
C GLU A 15 -52.84 -12.23 14.66
N TRP A 16 -51.74 -11.54 14.28
CA TRP A 16 -50.36 -12.02 14.44
C TRP A 16 -49.65 -11.37 15.65
N ARG A 17 -50.37 -10.64 16.51
CA ARG A 17 -49.82 -9.90 17.64
C ARG A 17 -49.47 -10.81 18.82
N ILE A 18 -48.20 -11.17 18.93
CA ILE A 18 -47.66 -12.05 20.00
C ILE A 18 -47.47 -11.31 21.34
N VAL A 19 -47.30 -9.98 21.31
CA VAL A 19 -47.00 -9.13 22.47
C VAL A 19 -47.93 -7.92 22.46
N GLU A 20 -48.48 -7.55 23.62
CA GLU A 20 -49.32 -6.37 23.77
C GLU A 20 -48.55 -5.07 23.51
N ASP A 21 -49.21 -4.09 22.89
CA ASP A 21 -48.61 -2.82 22.45
C ASP A 21 -47.91 -2.09 23.60
N GLY A 22 -48.49 -2.08 24.80
CA GLY A 22 -47.88 -1.45 25.98
C GLY A 22 -46.55 -2.09 26.38
N VAL A 23 -46.48 -3.44 26.40
CA VAL A 23 -45.25 -4.19 26.69
C VAL A 23 -44.20 -3.99 25.60
N TRP A 24 -44.64 -3.90 24.34
CA TRP A 24 -43.78 -3.61 23.19
C TRP A 24 -43.19 -2.19 23.26
N PHE A 25 -44.01 -1.17 23.52
CA PHE A 25 -43.54 0.21 23.65
C PHE A 25 -42.65 0.40 24.89
N GLU A 26 -42.99 -0.17 26.05
CA GLU A 26 -42.10 -0.19 27.21
C GLU A 26 -40.73 -0.83 26.89
N ALA A 27 -40.72 -1.94 26.15
CA ALA A 27 -39.47 -2.58 25.72
C ALA A 27 -38.67 -1.64 24.79
N GLN A 28 -39.32 -0.96 23.86
CA GLN A 28 -38.69 0.00 22.96
C GLN A 28 -38.17 1.25 23.69
N GLU A 29 -38.89 1.80 24.67
CA GLU A 29 -38.38 2.87 25.54
C GLU A 29 -37.15 2.39 26.34
N ARG A 30 -37.18 1.18 26.89
CA ARG A 30 -36.01 0.55 27.56
C ARG A 30 -34.85 0.24 26.60
N PHE A 31 -35.08 0.22 25.29
CA PHE A 31 -34.02 0.14 24.26
C PHE A 31 -33.53 1.52 23.79
N ASN A 32 -34.39 2.53 23.74
CA ASN A 32 -34.03 3.90 23.30
C ASN A 32 -33.36 4.71 24.43
N SER A 33 -33.85 4.60 25.66
CA SER A 33 -33.22 5.18 26.87
C SER A 33 -31.85 4.59 27.16
N ARG A 34 -31.61 3.34 26.72
CA ARG A 34 -30.26 2.81 26.47
C ARG A 34 -29.70 3.45 25.20
N GLY A 35 -29.37 4.74 25.31
CA GLY A 35 -28.77 5.54 24.23
C GLY A 35 -27.62 4.79 23.56
N PRO A 36 -27.40 5.05 22.24
CA PRO A 36 -26.67 4.16 21.34
C PRO A 36 -25.39 3.68 21.98
N ARG A 37 -25.32 2.37 22.28
CA ARG A 37 -24.19 1.76 23.00
C ARG A 37 -22.89 2.27 22.40
N ALA A 38 -22.17 3.10 23.16
CA ALA A 38 -20.83 3.53 22.80
C ALA A 38 -20.06 2.28 22.36
N PRO A 39 -19.57 2.20 21.12
CA PRO A 39 -19.23 0.94 20.50
C PRO A 39 -18.11 0.29 21.31
N VAL A 40 -18.48 -0.73 22.11
CA VAL A 40 -17.64 -1.29 23.18
C VAL A 40 -16.30 -1.66 22.56
N GLY A 41 -15.29 -0.82 22.86
CA GLY A 41 -14.14 -0.59 21.99
C GLY A 41 -13.57 -1.91 21.51
N ARG A 42 -13.82 -2.23 20.23
CA ARG A 42 -13.78 -3.62 19.71
C ARG A 42 -12.51 -4.28 20.21
N PRO A 43 -12.59 -5.26 21.14
CA PRO A 43 -11.52 -5.52 22.09
C PRO A 43 -10.20 -5.75 21.34
N PRO A 44 -9.12 -5.02 21.74
CA PRO A 44 -7.96 -4.78 20.89
C PRO A 44 -7.47 -6.08 20.29
N VAL A 45 -7.29 -6.11 18.96
CA VAL A 45 -7.21 -7.35 18.19
C VAL A 45 -5.93 -8.12 18.55
N ARG A 46 -6.06 -9.04 19.50
CA ARG A 46 -4.98 -9.62 20.32
C ARG A 46 -3.93 -10.47 19.59
N TYR A 47 -4.03 -10.63 18.27
CA TYR A 47 -3.26 -11.58 17.49
C TYR A 47 -2.87 -10.98 16.14
N ALA A 48 -1.62 -11.21 15.71
CA ALA A 48 -1.00 -10.39 14.67
C ALA A 48 -1.76 -10.45 13.35
N LEU A 49 -2.13 -11.65 12.88
CA LEU A 49 -2.75 -11.86 11.56
C LEU A 49 -4.27 -11.65 11.52
N THR A 50 -4.93 -11.42 12.66
CA THR A 50 -6.39 -11.33 12.71
C THR A 50 -6.89 -10.08 11.99
N GLY A 51 -7.75 -10.26 10.99
CA GLY A 51 -8.23 -9.20 10.09
C GLY A 51 -7.31 -8.89 8.90
N ILE A 52 -6.05 -9.35 8.93
CA ILE A 52 -5.11 -9.30 7.80
C ILE A 52 -5.34 -10.54 6.91
N ALA A 53 -5.42 -11.71 7.53
CA ALA A 53 -5.52 -13.00 6.86
C ALA A 53 -6.96 -13.37 6.43
N LYS A 54 -7.11 -13.82 5.18
CA LYS A 54 -8.37 -14.20 4.49
C LYS A 54 -8.21 -15.60 3.87
N CYS A 55 -9.19 -16.48 3.98
CA CYS A 55 -9.14 -17.82 3.38
C CYS A 55 -9.34 -17.77 1.86
N ALA A 56 -8.42 -18.37 1.11
CA ALA A 56 -8.43 -18.41 -0.36
C ALA A 56 -9.71 -19.01 -0.95
N HIS A 57 -10.25 -20.06 -0.32
CA HIS A 57 -11.41 -20.79 -0.84
C HIS A 57 -12.73 -20.01 -0.70
N CYS A 58 -12.92 -19.29 0.40
CA CYS A 58 -14.25 -18.75 0.76
C CYS A 58 -14.28 -17.24 1.04
N GLY A 59 -13.14 -16.54 0.91
CA GLY A 59 -12.99 -15.12 1.23
C GLY A 59 -13.26 -14.75 2.71
N GLY A 60 -13.50 -15.73 3.57
CA GLY A 60 -13.76 -15.51 4.99
C GLY A 60 -12.47 -15.25 5.75
N ALA A 61 -12.50 -14.36 6.74
CA ALA A 61 -11.33 -14.08 7.58
C ALA A 61 -10.76 -15.37 8.22
N ILE A 62 -9.45 -15.44 8.39
CA ILE A 62 -8.84 -16.40 9.30
C ILE A 62 -9.02 -15.88 10.72
N LEU A 63 -9.44 -16.75 11.65
CA LEU A 63 -9.60 -16.41 13.06
C LEU A 63 -8.65 -17.21 13.95
N SER A 64 -8.38 -16.66 15.12
CA SER A 64 -7.76 -17.33 16.24
C SER A 64 -8.80 -18.22 16.97
N ALA A 65 -8.61 -19.53 16.95
CA ALA A 65 -9.38 -20.48 17.74
C ALA A 65 -8.54 -21.05 18.88
N ARG A 66 -9.19 -21.62 19.91
CA ARG A 66 -8.55 -22.48 20.91
C ARG A 66 -9.07 -23.90 20.75
N THR A 67 -8.24 -24.81 20.23
CA THR A 67 -8.63 -26.21 19.99
C THR A 67 -7.61 -27.18 20.60
N ARG A 68 -8.01 -28.44 20.77
CA ARG A 68 -7.05 -29.52 21.02
C ARG A 68 -6.42 -29.90 19.68
N VAL A 69 -5.10 -29.73 19.57
CA VAL A 69 -4.34 -30.14 18.38
C VAL A 69 -4.09 -31.65 18.45
N TYR A 70 -4.12 -32.34 17.31
CA TYR A 70 -3.84 -33.78 17.25
C TYR A 70 -2.45 -34.10 17.85
N GLY A 71 -2.39 -35.00 18.83
CA GLY A 71 -1.18 -35.30 19.61
C GLY A 71 -0.83 -34.30 20.72
N GLY A 72 -1.61 -33.24 20.92
CA GLY A 72 -1.34 -32.16 21.90
C GLY A 72 -1.92 -32.36 23.30
N GLY A 73 -2.33 -33.57 23.68
CA GLY A 73 -2.90 -33.86 25.00
C GLY A 73 -4.24 -33.18 25.31
N MET A 74 -4.46 -32.83 26.58
CA MET A 74 -5.71 -32.23 27.08
C MET A 74 -5.84 -30.73 26.76
N GLU A 75 -4.72 -30.04 26.53
CA GLU A 75 -4.62 -28.58 26.44
C GLU A 75 -5.23 -27.99 25.16
N ARG A 76 -5.74 -26.74 25.26
CA ARG A 76 -6.32 -25.99 24.13
C ARG A 76 -5.39 -24.87 23.66
N VAL A 77 -4.57 -25.19 22.67
CA VAL A 77 -3.59 -24.30 22.04
C VAL A 77 -4.28 -23.31 21.09
N LYS A 78 -3.68 -22.12 20.93
CA LYS A 78 -4.13 -21.10 19.96
C LYS A 78 -3.80 -21.58 18.54
N VAL A 79 -4.78 -21.57 17.63
CA VAL A 79 -4.60 -21.96 16.22
C VAL A 79 -5.23 -20.95 15.27
N TYR A 80 -4.66 -20.80 14.07
CA TYR A 80 -5.27 -20.09 12.97
C TYR A 80 -6.12 -21.04 12.11
N ALA A 81 -7.41 -20.72 11.99
CA ALA A 81 -8.42 -21.54 11.30
C ALA A 81 -9.36 -20.67 10.45
N CYS A 82 -9.94 -21.24 9.39
CA CYS A 82 -10.94 -20.55 8.57
C CYS A 82 -12.21 -20.26 9.37
N SER A 83 -12.60 -18.98 9.54
CA SER A 83 -13.77 -18.59 10.33
C SER A 83 -15.08 -19.26 9.91
N ARG A 84 -15.36 -19.31 8.60
CA ARG A 84 -16.58 -19.92 8.07
C ARG A 84 -16.65 -21.43 8.33
N HIS A 85 -15.52 -22.15 8.18
CA HIS A 85 -15.41 -23.57 8.51
C HIS A 85 -15.60 -23.79 10.02
N HIS A 86 -14.90 -23.05 10.86
CA HIS A 86 -14.99 -23.18 12.32
C HIS A 86 -16.40 -22.90 12.86
N GLN A 87 -17.15 -21.97 12.25
CA GLN A 87 -18.48 -21.57 12.73
C GLN A 87 -19.65 -22.33 12.08
N ARG A 88 -19.47 -22.88 10.87
CA ARG A 88 -20.55 -23.46 10.06
C ARG A 88 -20.21 -24.80 9.39
N GLY A 89 -19.06 -25.39 9.72
CA GLY A 89 -18.61 -26.69 9.22
C GLY A 89 -18.17 -26.71 7.75
N SER A 90 -17.94 -27.93 7.27
CA SER A 90 -17.52 -28.24 5.90
C SER A 90 -18.49 -27.72 4.83
N ALA A 91 -19.79 -27.66 5.13
CA ALA A 91 -20.84 -27.22 4.21
C ALA A 91 -20.69 -25.78 3.70
N VAL A 92 -19.96 -24.91 4.42
CA VAL A 92 -19.72 -23.50 3.99
C VAL A 92 -18.28 -23.27 3.54
N CYS A 93 -17.34 -24.12 3.97
CA CYS A 93 -15.96 -24.12 3.50
C CYS A 93 -15.30 -25.47 3.86
N PRO A 94 -14.71 -26.21 2.91
CA PRO A 94 -14.08 -27.51 3.17
C PRO A 94 -12.67 -27.40 3.79
N VAL A 95 -12.18 -26.19 4.06
CA VAL A 95 -10.80 -25.94 4.53
C VAL A 95 -10.65 -26.28 6.03
N THR A 96 -10.23 -27.52 6.28
CA THR A 96 -10.02 -28.14 7.60
C THR A 96 -8.66 -27.84 8.25
N VAL A 97 -7.99 -26.75 7.88
CA VAL A 97 -6.63 -26.45 8.38
C VAL A 97 -6.69 -25.78 9.75
N TYR A 98 -6.00 -26.38 10.73
CA TYR A 98 -5.81 -25.88 12.10
C TYR A 98 -4.32 -25.96 12.47
N GLN A 99 -3.59 -24.85 12.31
CA GLN A 99 -2.15 -24.76 12.57
C GLN A 99 -1.90 -23.79 13.73
N ARG A 100 -0.87 -24.00 14.57
CA ARG A 100 -0.68 -23.16 15.77
C ARG A 100 -0.34 -21.72 15.39
N MET A 101 -0.73 -20.81 16.26
CA MET A 101 -0.49 -19.37 16.08
C MET A 101 1.01 -19.06 15.99
N GLU A 102 1.79 -19.63 16.91
CA GLU A 102 3.25 -19.48 16.97
C GLU A 102 3.94 -20.08 15.73
N ASP A 103 3.56 -21.29 15.27
CA ASP A 103 4.10 -21.91 14.04
C ASP A 103 3.95 -20.99 12.82
N VAL A 104 2.76 -20.40 12.63
CA VAL A 104 2.42 -19.59 11.45
C VAL A 104 3.07 -18.21 11.51
N GLU A 105 3.08 -17.56 12.68
CA GLU A 105 3.70 -16.25 12.83
C GLU A 105 5.23 -16.34 12.77
N GLY A 106 5.84 -17.33 13.44
CA GLY A 106 7.28 -17.57 13.41
C GLY A 106 7.78 -17.86 11.99
N ALA A 107 7.11 -18.74 11.24
CA ALA A 107 7.49 -19.02 9.86
C ALA A 107 7.33 -17.79 8.93
N LEU A 108 6.31 -16.96 9.14
CA LEU A 108 6.12 -15.74 8.35
C LEU A 108 7.16 -14.66 8.68
N VAL A 109 7.48 -14.46 9.97
CA VAL A 109 8.54 -13.54 10.42
C VAL A 109 9.90 -13.99 9.87
N ASP A 110 10.22 -15.28 9.97
CA ASP A 110 11.48 -15.85 9.47
C ASP A 110 11.60 -15.72 7.95
N TYR A 111 10.54 -16.07 7.20
CA TYR A 111 10.51 -15.93 5.74
C TYR A 111 10.71 -14.48 5.31
N VAL A 112 9.97 -13.53 5.90
CA VAL A 112 10.09 -12.10 5.60
C VAL A 112 11.50 -11.58 5.95
N SER A 113 12.05 -11.99 7.09
CA SER A 113 13.37 -11.55 7.55
C SER A 113 14.52 -12.08 6.67
N ARG A 114 14.42 -13.32 6.17
CA ARG A 114 15.47 -13.96 5.35
C ARG A 114 15.43 -13.61 3.87
N HIS A 115 14.25 -13.30 3.31
CA HIS A 115 14.08 -13.15 1.87
C HIS A 115 13.71 -11.73 1.43
N VAL A 116 13.02 -10.97 2.28
CA VAL A 116 12.47 -9.64 1.94
C VAL A 116 13.25 -8.53 2.63
N LEU A 117 13.31 -8.55 3.96
CA LEU A 117 14.04 -7.58 4.77
C LEU A 117 15.53 -7.91 4.83
N THR A 118 16.18 -7.94 3.67
CA THR A 118 17.63 -8.17 3.50
C THR A 118 18.32 -6.91 3.00
N GLU A 119 19.59 -6.71 3.35
CA GLU A 119 20.35 -5.56 2.85
C GLU A 119 20.40 -5.55 1.31
N ARG A 120 20.53 -6.72 0.66
CA ARG A 120 20.50 -6.86 -0.80
C ARG A 120 19.23 -6.27 -1.43
N VAL A 121 18.05 -6.58 -0.89
CA VAL A 121 16.78 -6.06 -1.42
C VAL A 121 16.69 -4.55 -1.21
N LEU A 122 17.20 -4.03 -0.09
CA LEU A 122 17.28 -2.58 0.12
C LEU A 122 18.28 -1.92 -0.83
N ASP A 123 19.44 -2.52 -1.06
CA ASP A 123 20.46 -2.03 -1.99
C ASP A 123 19.94 -2.00 -3.44
N GLU A 124 19.14 -2.99 -3.84
CA GLU A 124 18.45 -3.05 -5.13
C GLU A 124 17.41 -1.92 -5.28
N VAL A 125 16.55 -1.70 -4.27
CA VAL A 125 15.56 -0.60 -4.28
C VAL A 125 16.25 0.78 -4.24
N LEU A 126 17.33 0.93 -3.45
CA LEU A 126 18.12 2.16 -3.42
C LEU A 126 18.87 2.40 -4.74
N ALA A 127 19.29 1.36 -5.45
CA ALA A 127 19.87 1.47 -6.78
C ALA A 127 18.85 1.98 -7.80
N GLU A 128 17.62 1.45 -7.81
CA GLU A 128 16.54 1.94 -8.69
C GLU A 128 16.20 3.42 -8.38
N ILE A 129 16.09 3.80 -7.09
CA ILE A 129 15.86 5.19 -6.69
C ILE A 129 17.01 6.11 -7.14
N ARG A 130 18.26 5.66 -7.05
CA ARG A 130 19.43 6.40 -7.56
C ARG A 130 19.35 6.56 -9.08
N GLU A 131 19.04 5.50 -9.82
CA GLU A 131 18.90 5.54 -11.27
C GLU A 131 17.78 6.53 -11.69
N GLN A 132 16.59 6.41 -11.11
CA GLN A 132 15.46 7.31 -11.36
C GLN A 132 15.77 8.78 -11.02
N LEU A 133 16.58 9.05 -9.99
CA LEU A 133 17.06 10.40 -9.66
C LEU A 133 18.08 10.91 -10.69
N THR A 134 19.04 10.07 -11.11
CA THR A 134 20.04 10.46 -12.12
C THR A 134 19.44 10.64 -13.51
N ALA A 135 18.46 9.83 -13.91
CA ALA A 135 17.75 9.97 -15.18
C ALA A 135 16.98 11.31 -15.29
N GLN A 136 16.62 11.92 -14.16
CA GLN A 136 15.96 13.23 -14.12
C GLN A 136 16.95 14.41 -14.18
N LEU A 137 18.25 14.21 -13.93
CA LEU A 137 19.25 15.29 -13.95
C LEU A 137 19.29 16.05 -15.29
N PRO A 138 19.49 15.40 -16.46
CA PRO A 138 19.66 16.12 -17.72
C PRO A 138 18.43 16.96 -18.09
N LYS A 139 17.23 16.50 -17.70
CA LYS A 139 16.00 17.27 -17.88
C LYS A 139 15.98 18.50 -16.98
N ARG A 140 16.27 18.35 -15.69
CA ARG A 140 16.32 19.48 -14.74
C ARG A 140 17.37 20.51 -15.14
N ASP A 141 18.52 20.07 -15.63
CA ASP A 141 19.59 20.94 -16.12
C ASP A 141 19.17 21.68 -17.40
N ALA A 142 18.42 21.05 -18.31
CA ALA A 142 17.83 21.69 -19.49
C ALA A 142 16.70 22.67 -19.15
N ASP A 143 15.82 22.32 -18.21
CA ASP A 143 14.76 23.20 -17.68
C ASP A 143 15.40 24.47 -17.07
N VAL A 144 16.44 24.29 -16.24
CA VAL A 144 17.24 25.38 -15.64
C VAL A 144 17.94 26.23 -16.69
N ALA A 145 18.61 25.61 -17.69
CA ALA A 145 19.29 26.34 -18.75
C ALA A 145 18.32 27.14 -19.65
N THR A 146 17.04 26.73 -19.70
CA THR A 146 15.97 27.47 -20.40
C THR A 146 15.57 28.70 -19.58
N LEU A 147 15.32 28.55 -18.27
CA LEU A 147 15.04 29.68 -17.37
C LEU A 147 16.20 30.70 -17.33
N GLU A 148 17.45 30.25 -17.37
CA GLU A 148 18.63 31.13 -17.43
C GLU A 148 18.72 31.94 -18.73
N ARG A 149 18.22 31.40 -19.86
CA ARG A 149 18.12 32.14 -21.13
C ARG A 149 17.01 33.18 -21.09
N GLU A 150 15.81 32.80 -20.65
CA GLU A 150 14.69 33.74 -20.48
C GLU A 150 15.07 34.92 -19.57
N LEU A 151 15.78 34.64 -18.47
CA LEU A 151 16.33 35.64 -17.57
C LEU A 151 17.37 36.56 -18.24
N GLN A 152 18.24 36.05 -19.12
CA GLN A 152 19.15 36.88 -19.90
C GLN A 152 18.38 37.80 -20.86
N ASP A 153 17.46 37.26 -21.64
CA ASP A 153 16.69 38.03 -22.62
C ASP A 153 15.86 39.13 -21.95
N MET A 154 15.20 38.82 -20.82
CA MET A 154 14.49 39.81 -19.99
C MET A 154 15.42 40.90 -19.43
N ARG A 155 16.64 40.56 -19.00
CA ARG A 155 17.64 41.54 -18.53
C ARG A 155 18.17 42.42 -19.68
N VAL A 156 18.35 41.86 -20.88
CA VAL A 156 18.72 42.63 -22.09
C VAL A 156 17.60 43.59 -22.47
N GLU A 157 16.34 43.15 -22.43
CA GLU A 157 15.18 43.98 -22.74
C GLU A 157 14.97 45.08 -21.69
N GLN A 158 15.07 44.76 -20.40
CA GLN A 158 15.07 45.74 -19.31
C GLN A 158 16.15 46.82 -19.52
N LYS A 159 17.36 46.43 -19.95
CA LYS A 159 18.46 47.35 -20.25
C LYS A 159 18.20 48.20 -21.52
N ARG A 160 17.39 47.73 -22.47
CA ARG A 160 16.92 48.55 -23.61
C ARG A 160 15.85 49.55 -23.18
N LEU A 161 14.86 49.12 -22.38
CA LEU A 161 13.80 49.99 -21.86
C LEU A 161 14.34 51.08 -20.92
N ALA A 162 15.28 50.73 -20.03
CA ALA A 162 15.95 51.72 -19.17
C ALA A 162 16.71 52.79 -19.98
N LYS A 163 17.28 52.43 -21.15
CA LYS A 163 17.88 53.40 -22.08
C LYS A 163 16.83 54.26 -22.78
N ALA A 164 15.66 53.71 -23.13
CA ALA A 164 14.59 54.48 -23.74
C ALA A 164 14.01 55.52 -22.76
N VAL A 165 13.77 55.13 -21.50
CA VAL A 165 13.36 56.04 -20.42
C VAL A 165 14.42 57.13 -20.18
N ALA A 166 15.71 56.81 -20.28
CA ALA A 166 16.79 57.79 -20.13
C ALA A 166 16.98 58.73 -21.36
N LEU A 167 16.14 58.60 -22.40
CA LEU A 167 16.19 59.38 -23.64
C LEU A 167 14.85 60.06 -24.00
N ALA A 168 13.81 59.88 -23.18
CA ALA A 168 12.47 60.42 -23.41
C ALA A 168 11.92 61.00 -22.10
N ASP A 169 11.51 62.27 -22.13
CA ASP A 169 10.94 62.93 -20.95
C ASP A 169 9.59 62.32 -20.56
N ASP A 170 9.52 61.90 -19.29
CA ASP A 170 8.36 61.44 -18.51
C ASP A 170 7.25 60.69 -19.29
N VAL A 171 7.57 59.50 -19.81
CA VAL A 171 6.57 58.54 -20.31
C VAL A 171 6.26 57.51 -19.20
N PRO A 172 5.17 57.68 -18.41
CA PRO A 172 4.90 56.85 -17.24
C PRO A 172 4.66 55.37 -17.59
N GLU A 173 4.17 55.10 -18.79
CA GLU A 173 3.90 53.74 -19.31
C GLU A 173 5.19 52.90 -19.38
N LEU A 174 6.32 53.50 -19.78
CA LEU A 174 7.63 52.85 -19.79
C LEU A 174 8.13 52.53 -18.37
N VAL A 175 7.79 53.37 -17.39
CA VAL A 175 8.12 53.13 -15.97
C VAL A 175 7.33 51.95 -15.42
N THR A 176 6.06 51.78 -15.79
CA THR A 176 5.29 50.57 -15.46
C THR A 176 5.84 49.31 -16.13
N GLU A 177 6.21 49.37 -17.42
CA GLU A 177 6.82 48.24 -18.15
C GLU A 177 8.17 47.79 -17.55
N LEU A 178 8.98 48.75 -17.08
CA LEU A 178 10.24 48.48 -16.39
C LEU A 178 10.02 47.79 -15.03
N ARG A 179 9.00 48.21 -14.27
CA ARG A 179 8.61 47.58 -12.98
C ARG A 179 8.11 46.15 -13.19
N GLN A 180 7.27 45.90 -14.19
CA GLN A 180 6.79 44.55 -14.51
C GLN A 180 7.93 43.59 -14.87
N ARG A 181 8.86 44.00 -15.73
CA ARG A 181 10.05 43.17 -16.06
C ARG A 181 10.96 42.94 -14.86
N SER A 182 11.14 43.94 -14.00
CA SER A 182 11.91 43.78 -12.75
C SER A 182 11.33 42.69 -11.84
N ALA A 183 10.01 42.73 -11.60
CA ALA A 183 9.32 41.70 -10.81
C ALA A 183 9.39 40.31 -11.47
N ARG A 184 9.32 40.22 -12.80
CA ARG A 184 9.43 38.95 -13.53
C ARG A 184 10.84 38.37 -13.52
N ILE A 185 11.88 39.21 -13.55
CA ILE A 185 13.28 38.79 -13.35
C ILE A 185 13.47 38.21 -11.94
N GLN A 186 13.01 38.91 -10.89
CA GLN A 186 13.07 38.39 -9.52
C GLN A 186 12.33 37.05 -9.35
N HIS A 187 11.21 36.86 -10.04
CA HIS A 187 10.48 35.59 -10.04
C HIS A 187 11.27 34.46 -10.71
N LEU A 188 11.90 34.72 -11.86
CA LEU A 188 12.77 33.75 -12.55
C LEU A 188 14.02 33.41 -11.73
N GLU A 189 14.64 34.39 -11.05
CA GLU A 189 15.77 34.15 -10.14
C GLU A 189 15.39 33.20 -9.00
N ALA A 190 14.23 33.42 -8.37
CA ALA A 190 13.70 32.54 -7.33
C ALA A 190 13.40 31.12 -7.86
N GLN A 191 12.82 30.99 -9.07
CA GLN A 191 12.58 29.70 -9.70
C GLN A 191 13.87 28.93 -10.02
N ILE A 192 14.90 29.61 -10.54
CA ILE A 192 16.20 28.99 -10.85
C ILE A 192 16.85 28.47 -9.57
N VAL A 193 16.88 29.27 -8.49
CA VAL A 193 17.43 28.86 -7.19
C VAL A 193 16.64 27.70 -6.57
N ALA A 194 15.32 27.71 -6.65
CA ALA A 194 14.49 26.60 -6.15
C ALA A 194 14.64 25.30 -6.97
N THR A 195 14.99 25.41 -8.26
CA THR A 195 15.11 24.26 -9.17
C THR A 195 16.52 23.63 -9.17
N LYS A 196 17.57 24.46 -9.03
CA LYS A 196 18.97 24.03 -8.89
C LYS A 196 19.24 23.38 -7.54
N LYS A 197 18.96 22.09 -7.41
CA LYS A 197 19.68 21.23 -6.45
C LYS A 197 21.02 20.84 -7.06
N THR A 198 22.12 21.17 -6.40
CA THR A 198 23.46 20.79 -6.88
C THR A 198 23.66 19.27 -6.84
N PRO A 199 24.55 18.70 -7.68
CA PRO A 199 24.90 17.28 -7.59
C PRO A 199 25.38 16.85 -6.19
N ALA A 200 26.03 17.77 -5.46
CA ALA A 200 26.46 17.55 -4.07
C ALA A 200 25.27 17.41 -3.10
N GLU A 201 24.21 18.19 -3.27
CA GLU A 201 22.99 18.09 -2.46
C GLU A 201 22.16 16.85 -2.79
N LEU A 202 22.11 16.45 -4.06
CA LEU A 202 21.48 15.18 -4.47
C LEU A 202 22.25 13.98 -3.90
N THR A 203 23.58 14.03 -3.90
CA THR A 203 24.43 13.01 -3.24
C THR A 203 24.16 12.94 -1.73
N LYS A 204 24.05 14.10 -1.05
CA LYS A 204 23.67 14.16 0.37
C LYS A 204 22.26 13.58 0.62
N LEU A 205 21.29 13.90 -0.24
CA LEU A 205 19.91 13.42 -0.15
C LEU A 205 19.83 11.89 -0.30
N VAL A 206 20.50 11.32 -1.31
CA VAL A 206 20.59 9.87 -1.51
C VAL A 206 21.22 9.18 -0.29
N LYS A 207 22.31 9.72 0.25
CA LYS A 207 22.96 9.16 1.45
C LYS A 207 22.08 9.24 2.71
N HIS A 208 21.29 10.31 2.85
CA HIS A 208 20.31 10.44 3.93
C HIS A 208 19.18 9.43 3.79
N ILE A 209 18.60 9.26 2.58
CA ILE A 209 17.58 8.24 2.30
C ILE A 209 18.12 6.85 2.63
N GLU A 210 19.32 6.49 2.18
CA GLU A 210 19.96 5.21 2.49
C GLU A 210 20.08 4.97 4.00
N THR A 211 20.56 5.97 4.74
CA THR A 211 20.77 5.86 6.20
C THR A 211 19.42 5.65 6.91
N THR A 212 18.42 6.49 6.61
CA THR A 212 17.07 6.37 7.16
C THR A 212 16.41 5.03 6.78
N SER A 213 16.63 4.54 5.56
CA SER A 213 16.06 3.27 5.10
C SER A 213 16.67 2.07 5.81
N ARG A 214 18.00 2.06 6.05
CA ARG A 214 18.66 1.00 6.83
C ARG A 214 18.19 0.99 8.29
N THR A 215 18.02 2.17 8.91
CA THR A 215 17.42 2.29 10.26
C THR A 215 16.01 1.71 10.29
N LYS A 216 15.10 2.19 9.42
CA LYS A 216 13.73 1.68 9.31
C LYS A 216 13.64 0.17 9.09
N LEU A 217 14.55 -0.39 8.29
CA LEU A 217 14.58 -1.82 8.01
C LEU A 217 15.01 -2.61 9.25
N ALA A 218 15.96 -2.10 10.04
CA ALA A 218 16.31 -2.66 11.36
C ALA A 218 15.15 -2.54 12.37
N ASP A 219 14.49 -1.39 12.44
CA ASP A 219 13.32 -1.17 13.31
C ASP A 219 12.18 -2.13 12.96
N LEU A 220 11.91 -2.35 11.67
CA LEU A 220 10.87 -3.26 11.19
C LEU A 220 11.22 -4.74 11.46
N ARG A 221 12.50 -5.14 11.36
CA ARG A 221 12.96 -6.46 11.81
C ARG A 221 12.71 -6.66 13.32
N ALA A 222 13.00 -5.65 14.14
CA ALA A 222 12.75 -5.70 15.58
C ALA A 222 11.25 -5.78 15.91
N ALA A 223 10.42 -4.95 15.26
CA ALA A 223 8.97 -4.96 15.43
C ALA A 223 8.32 -6.31 15.00
N LEU A 224 8.86 -7.01 14.00
CA LEU A 224 8.39 -8.35 13.64
C LEU A 224 8.73 -9.41 14.70
N ALA A 225 9.89 -9.29 15.36
CA ALA A 225 10.29 -10.19 16.43
C ALA A 225 9.38 -10.03 17.66
N ASN A 226 9.15 -8.78 18.09
CA ASN A 226 8.33 -8.43 19.26
C ASN A 226 6.85 -8.80 19.08
N GLU A 227 6.28 -9.65 19.96
CA GLU A 227 4.88 -10.08 19.84
C GLU A 227 3.85 -8.94 19.92
N SER A 228 4.16 -7.87 20.65
CA SER A 228 3.31 -6.68 20.77
C SER A 228 3.20 -5.91 19.44
N ASP A 229 4.32 -5.81 18.73
CA ASP A 229 4.51 -4.85 17.63
C ASP A 229 4.32 -5.55 16.27
N ARG A 230 4.48 -6.87 16.23
CA ARG A 230 4.35 -7.75 15.05
C ARG A 230 3.05 -7.54 14.29
N ARG A 231 1.96 -7.17 14.99
CA ARG A 231 0.67 -6.81 14.38
C ARG A 231 0.79 -5.58 13.48
N GLU A 232 1.44 -4.52 13.96
CA GLU A 232 1.59 -3.26 13.25
C GLU A 232 2.60 -3.41 12.11
N ALA A 233 3.70 -4.13 12.35
CA ALA A 233 4.66 -4.52 11.32
C ALA A 233 4.00 -5.30 10.15
N PHE A 234 3.11 -6.26 10.43
CA PHE A 234 2.37 -6.96 9.37
C PHE A 234 1.32 -6.08 8.68
N LEU A 235 0.72 -5.09 9.35
CA LEU A 235 -0.19 -4.13 8.70
C LEU A 235 0.56 -3.18 7.76
N ALA A 236 1.76 -2.74 8.14
CA ALA A 236 2.63 -1.90 7.31
C ALA A 236 3.17 -2.65 6.09
N LEU A 237 3.56 -3.93 6.26
CA LEU A 237 4.08 -4.77 5.18
C LEU A 237 3.00 -5.26 4.21
N PHE A 238 1.81 -5.64 4.70
CA PHE A 238 0.77 -6.30 3.91
C PHE A 238 -0.55 -5.50 3.89
N PRO A 239 -0.60 -4.27 3.33
CA PRO A 239 -1.79 -3.43 3.34
C PRO A 239 -2.99 -4.03 2.58
N GLY A 240 -2.75 -4.89 1.57
CA GLY A 240 -3.81 -5.67 0.89
C GLY A 240 -4.36 -6.84 1.74
N GLY A 241 -3.66 -7.22 2.81
CA GLY A 241 -3.88 -8.42 3.59
C GLY A 241 -3.14 -9.65 3.04
N LEU A 242 -3.39 -10.80 3.68
CA LEU A 242 -2.75 -12.08 3.36
C LEU A 242 -3.81 -13.11 2.97
N THR A 243 -3.56 -13.88 1.92
CA THR A 243 -4.44 -14.97 1.47
C THR A 243 -3.95 -16.32 2.02
N PHE A 244 -4.84 -17.13 2.55
CA PHE A 244 -4.51 -18.38 3.24
C PHE A 244 -5.14 -19.57 2.51
N ALA A 245 -4.31 -20.33 1.79
CA ALA A 245 -4.72 -21.51 1.03
C ALA A 245 -4.31 -22.80 1.76
N SER A 246 -5.12 -23.85 1.66
CA SER A 246 -4.75 -25.18 2.18
C SER A 246 -3.75 -25.87 1.27
N ALA A 247 -2.60 -26.24 1.81
CA ALA A 247 -1.63 -27.14 1.21
C ALA A 247 -1.50 -28.43 2.04
N ARG A 248 -0.71 -29.39 1.55
CA ARG A 248 -0.19 -30.51 2.35
C ARG A 248 1.33 -30.35 2.49
N THR A 249 1.90 -30.89 3.56
CA THR A 249 3.36 -31.05 3.67
C THR A 249 3.88 -32.01 2.59
N PRO A 250 5.19 -32.00 2.26
CA PRO A 250 5.77 -32.94 1.29
C PRO A 250 5.49 -34.41 1.62
N ASP A 251 5.53 -34.76 2.90
CA ASP A 251 5.13 -36.05 3.48
C ASP A 251 3.67 -36.48 3.19
N GLY A 252 2.80 -35.57 2.73
CA GLY A 252 1.36 -35.77 2.58
C GLY A 252 0.56 -35.89 3.90
N LYS A 253 1.23 -36.15 5.03
CA LYS A 253 0.65 -36.51 6.34
C LYS A 253 -0.12 -35.38 7.04
N ARG A 254 0.17 -34.11 6.75
CA ARG A 254 -0.45 -32.95 7.42
C ARG A 254 -0.94 -31.92 6.41
N GLN A 255 -2.05 -31.24 6.71
CA GLN A 255 -2.44 -30.01 6.03
C GLN A 255 -1.78 -28.81 6.72
N VAL A 256 -1.36 -27.82 5.93
CA VAL A 256 -0.71 -26.57 6.38
C VAL A 256 -1.22 -25.38 5.57
N TRP A 257 -0.97 -24.17 6.04
CA TRP A 257 -1.28 -22.94 5.31
C TRP A 257 -0.17 -22.56 4.31
N ARG A 258 -0.55 -22.26 3.06
CA ARG A 258 0.27 -21.60 2.02
C ARG A 258 -0.11 -20.12 1.93
N ILE A 259 0.88 -19.23 1.74
CA ILE A 259 0.84 -17.78 2.02
C ILE A 259 1.55 -16.91 0.77
N ALA A 260 0.82 -15.28 -0.76
CA ALA A 260 -0.30 -14.44 -1.34
C ALA A 260 -0.88 -13.29 -0.49
N GLY A 261 0.03 -12.50 0.09
CA GLY A 261 -0.12 -11.05 0.18
C GLY A 261 1.03 -10.40 -0.57
N ASP A 262 0.74 -9.32 -1.28
CA ASP A 262 1.74 -8.43 -1.85
C ASP A 262 2.38 -7.57 -0.74
N ILE A 263 3.67 -7.24 -0.90
CA ILE A 263 4.43 -6.49 0.12
C ILE A 263 4.65 -5.05 -0.35
N ASP A 264 4.33 -4.09 0.51
CA ASP A 264 4.68 -2.68 0.30
C ASP A 264 6.02 -2.34 0.99
N LEU A 265 7.07 -2.13 0.17
CA LEU A 265 8.39 -1.68 0.63
C LEU A 265 8.57 -0.16 0.52
N GLY A 266 7.58 0.59 0.01
CA GLY A 266 7.67 2.04 -0.16
C GLY A 266 7.85 2.78 1.17
N SER A 267 7.25 2.25 2.24
CA SER A 267 7.38 2.73 3.62
C SER A 267 8.81 2.68 4.17
N LEU A 268 9.69 1.81 3.65
CA LEU A 268 11.10 1.78 4.05
C LEU A 268 11.86 3.00 3.52
N VAL A 269 11.51 3.48 2.33
CA VAL A 269 12.30 4.48 1.59
C VAL A 269 11.78 5.91 1.68
N ASP A 270 10.49 6.12 2.00
CA ASP A 270 9.81 7.43 2.21
C ASP A 270 10.48 8.64 1.54
N ALA A 271 10.63 8.56 0.22
CA ALA A 271 11.14 9.67 -0.57
C ALA A 271 10.06 10.76 -0.61
N ALA A 272 10.12 11.71 0.34
CA ALA A 272 9.23 12.86 0.45
C ALA A 272 9.30 13.75 -0.81
N GLY A 273 8.50 13.39 -1.81
CA GLY A 273 8.54 13.96 -3.16
C GLY A 273 8.22 12.96 -4.28
N SER A 274 8.33 11.65 -4.06
CA SER A 274 7.94 10.66 -5.06
C SER A 274 6.42 10.49 -5.11
N LYS A 275 5.82 10.72 -6.28
CA LYS A 275 4.41 10.36 -6.53
C LYS A 275 4.29 8.84 -6.45
N ARG A 276 3.26 8.35 -5.75
CA ARG A 276 2.97 6.91 -5.58
C ARG A 276 3.22 6.12 -6.87
N ILE A 277 4.19 5.22 -6.84
CA ILE A 277 4.44 4.29 -7.95
C ILE A 277 3.29 3.29 -7.94
N ALA A 278 2.26 3.58 -8.74
CA ALA A 278 1.12 2.70 -8.91
C ALA A 278 1.55 1.49 -9.76
N THR A 279 1.94 0.40 -9.11
CA THR A 279 2.17 -0.90 -9.73
C THR A 279 0.87 -1.40 -10.36
N ARG A 280 0.68 -1.07 -11.63
CA ARG A 280 -0.56 -1.32 -12.36
C ARG A 280 -0.66 -2.81 -12.70
N THR A 281 -1.41 -3.57 -11.89
CA THR A 281 -1.77 -4.95 -12.18
C THR A 281 -2.35 -5.05 -13.60
N PRO A 282 -1.82 -5.90 -14.48
CA PRO A 282 -2.48 -6.18 -15.75
C PRO A 282 -3.81 -6.90 -15.50
N ALA A 283 -4.85 -6.53 -16.24
CA ALA A 283 -6.12 -7.25 -16.19
C ALA A 283 -5.96 -8.63 -16.86
N ASN A 284 -6.59 -9.65 -16.29
CA ASN A 284 -6.70 -10.96 -16.94
C ASN A 284 -7.80 -10.92 -18.01
N ASP A 285 -7.48 -10.38 -19.18
CA ASP A 285 -8.29 -10.62 -20.38
C ASP A 285 -8.05 -12.06 -20.85
N CYS A 286 -9.14 -12.81 -21.00
CA CYS A 286 -9.10 -14.24 -21.29
C CYS A 286 -9.32 -14.46 -22.79
N GLU A 287 -8.23 -14.70 -23.53
CA GLU A 287 -8.30 -14.91 -24.98
C GLU A 287 -9.18 -16.10 -25.37
N LYS A 288 -10.04 -15.89 -26.38
CA LYS A 288 -10.59 -16.95 -27.21
C LYS A 288 -9.90 -16.95 -28.58
N ASN A 289 -9.88 -18.13 -29.19
CA ASN A 289 -8.76 -18.55 -30.02
C ASN A 289 -8.94 -18.30 -31.53
N ASP A 290 -7.80 -18.08 -32.19
CA ASP A 290 -7.42 -18.59 -33.52
C ASP A 290 -7.73 -17.76 -34.82
N ARG A 291 -6.76 -17.87 -35.75
CA ARG A 291 -6.80 -17.72 -37.24
C ARG A 291 -6.41 -16.42 -37.97
N THR A 292 -5.09 -16.33 -38.24
CA THR A 292 -4.48 -16.47 -39.59
C THR A 292 -4.04 -15.20 -40.37
N THR A 293 -2.74 -15.16 -40.71
CA THR A 293 -2.01 -14.31 -41.71
C THR A 293 -2.01 -12.78 -41.51
N GLY A 294 -0.91 -12.05 -41.77
CA GLY A 294 0.45 -12.46 -42.18
C GLY A 294 1.37 -11.25 -42.51
N ASN A 295 2.67 -11.52 -42.72
CA ASN A 295 3.75 -10.59 -43.14
C ASN A 295 4.22 -9.46 -42.18
N SER A 296 5.40 -9.70 -41.61
CA SER A 296 6.63 -8.89 -41.79
C SER A 296 6.63 -7.36 -41.62
N SER A 297 7.31 -6.89 -40.56
CA SER A 297 8.53 -6.07 -40.70
C SER A 297 9.31 -5.97 -39.38
N MET A 298 10.54 -5.43 -39.43
CA MET A 298 11.47 -5.29 -38.30
C MET A 298 11.02 -4.21 -37.31
N GLU A 299 11.21 -4.46 -36.00
CA GLU A 299 11.76 -3.44 -35.10
C GLU A 299 12.47 -4.08 -33.89
N SER A 300 13.61 -3.51 -33.48
CA SER A 300 14.54 -4.13 -32.53
C SER A 300 14.38 -3.57 -31.10
N GLY A 301 13.42 -4.08 -30.35
CA GLY A 301 13.16 -3.71 -28.94
C GLY A 301 13.50 -4.82 -27.94
N GLY A 302 14.75 -4.87 -27.46
CA GLY A 302 15.26 -5.92 -26.57
C GLY A 302 14.74 -5.86 -25.12
N SER A 303 13.45 -6.13 -24.91
CA SER A 303 12.84 -6.17 -23.58
C SER A 303 13.40 -7.32 -22.72
N LYS A 304 14.41 -7.01 -21.90
CA LYS A 304 14.91 -7.91 -20.86
C LYS A 304 13.86 -8.03 -19.75
N ARG A 305 13.02 -9.06 -19.84
CA ARG A 305 12.13 -9.48 -18.76
C ARG A 305 12.99 -9.89 -17.55
N ILE A 306 13.07 -9.04 -16.53
CA ILE A 306 13.36 -9.53 -15.17
C ILE A 306 12.09 -10.24 -14.73
N ALA A 307 12.05 -11.56 -14.91
CA ALA A 307 10.98 -12.37 -14.36
C ALA A 307 11.19 -12.45 -12.85
N THR A 308 10.42 -11.65 -12.09
CA THR A 308 10.31 -11.81 -10.63
C THR A 308 9.95 -13.27 -10.36
N PRO A 309 10.74 -14.04 -9.60
CA PRO A 309 10.53 -15.47 -9.47
C PRO A 309 9.23 -15.75 -8.70
N THR A 310 8.26 -16.31 -9.42
CA THR A 310 7.16 -17.19 -8.95
C THR A 310 6.55 -16.88 -7.58
N GLY A 311 5.28 -16.46 -7.56
CA GLY A 311 4.57 -16.16 -6.33
C GLY A 311 4.46 -17.35 -5.35
N PHE A 312 4.98 -17.15 -4.13
CA PHE A 312 4.34 -17.59 -2.89
C PHE A 312 3.95 -19.07 -2.75
N GLU A 313 4.95 -19.94 -2.90
CA GLU A 313 4.89 -21.28 -2.29
C GLU A 313 5.93 -21.45 -1.18
N PRO A 314 5.76 -20.80 -0.01
CA PRO A 314 6.44 -21.25 1.20
C PRO A 314 5.83 -22.59 1.62
N VAL A 315 6.35 -23.68 1.05
CA VAL A 315 6.16 -25.03 1.59
C VAL A 315 6.95 -25.09 2.88
N LEU A 316 6.24 -24.99 4.01
CA LEU A 316 6.84 -24.96 5.33
C LEU A 316 7.68 -26.22 5.58
N PRO A 317 8.98 -26.10 5.91
CA PRO A 317 9.75 -27.19 6.49
C PRO A 317 9.22 -27.53 7.90
N ALA A 318 9.65 -28.69 8.42
CA ALA A 318 9.11 -29.31 9.63
C ALA A 318 9.65 -28.72 10.95
#